data_AF-A0A3C0QU83-F1
#
_entry.id   AF-A0A3C0QU83-F1
#
_cell.length_a   1.000
_cell.length_b   1.000
_cell.length_c   1.000
_cell.angle_alpha   90.00
_cell.angle_beta   90.00
_cell.angle_gamma   90.00
#
_symmetry.space_group_name_H-M   'P 1'
#
loop_
_entity.id
_entity.type
_entity.pdbx_description
1 polymer ?
#
loop_
_entity_poly.entity_id
_entity_poly.type
_entity_poly.pdbx_seq_one_letter_code
_entity_poly.pdbx_strand_id
1 'polypeptide(L)'
;MKIKKISLMSLTLLLLMFFACTEPIATPTTEPTNLRVDVQIDPRQNGMIRIVATAQNATEYQLRVGNAENPLQTNTTGIFTHTFPQSGTYNIDIRALGASGRFVRESFDVNILNVMQEVPLSRGFVSPLSYDGFTLVWQDEFNGTSINTNDWNFEIGTGAPALVGWGNNELQYYRSQNAWVANGVLTIEARRENFGGQQFTSARMTTQGKRSFQYGRVDIRALLPKGQGMWPALWMLGNDITTVGWPRCGEIDIMEMVGGRGRENTVHGTIHWHDGVRHAQTGSPFTLSAGTFYESYHVFSLVWDQTHIRFLVNNVQFRAIDITAGHMSEFHQPYFFIFNIAVGGNWPGSPDGTTIFPQQMRVDYVRVFRRN
;
A
#
# COMPACT_ATOMS: atom_id res chain seq x y z
N MET A 1 4.97 112.15 -62.29
CA MET A 1 4.19 110.90 -62.48
C MET A 1 4.43 109.99 -61.27
N LYS A 2 3.36 109.65 -60.53
CA LYS A 2 3.13 108.67 -59.42
C LYS A 2 4.36 107.87 -58.89
N ILE A 3 4.79 107.97 -57.60
CA ILE A 3 4.33 107.24 -56.37
C ILE A 3 4.40 105.69 -56.55
N LYS A 4 5.14 104.84 -55.80
CA LYS A 4 5.15 104.58 -54.33
C LYS A 4 6.33 103.68 -53.88
N LYS A 5 6.72 103.80 -52.60
CA LYS A 5 7.73 103.08 -51.79
C LYS A 5 7.32 101.64 -51.39
N ILE A 6 8.24 100.85 -50.80
CA ILE A 6 8.16 100.05 -49.52
C ILE A 6 9.42 99.15 -49.45
N SER A 7 10.44 99.45 -48.64
CA SER A 7 10.70 99.05 -47.22
C SER A 7 10.98 97.55 -47.00
N LEU A 8 12.23 97.21 -46.71
CA LEU A 8 12.68 95.89 -46.23
C LEU A 8 13.37 96.09 -44.86
N MET A 9 12.83 95.48 -43.81
CA MET A 9 13.36 95.60 -42.44
C MET A 9 13.25 94.25 -41.72
N SER A 10 14.37 93.85 -41.09
CA SER A 10 14.47 92.97 -39.90
C SER A 10 14.09 91.49 -40.08
N LEU A 11 14.56 90.50 -39.31
CA LEU A 11 15.23 90.47 -38.01
C LEU A 11 15.89 89.08 -37.82
N THR A 12 17.01 89.08 -37.11
CA THR A 12 17.82 87.95 -36.61
C THR A 12 17.00 86.93 -35.79
N LEU A 13 17.20 85.61 -36.00
CA LEU A 13 16.57 84.54 -35.20
C LEU A 13 17.61 83.77 -34.37
N LEU A 14 17.33 83.71 -33.07
CA LEU A 14 18.11 83.16 -31.97
C LEU A 14 17.99 81.62 -31.90
N LEU A 15 19.12 80.92 -31.75
CA LEU A 15 19.19 79.45 -31.61
C LEU A 15 19.00 79.04 -30.14
N LEU A 16 18.00 78.21 -29.84
CA LEU A 16 17.78 77.57 -28.55
C LEU A 16 17.74 76.05 -28.77
N MET A 17 18.77 75.33 -28.32
CA MET A 17 18.78 73.86 -28.24
C MET A 17 18.23 73.43 -26.89
N PHE A 18 17.14 72.65 -26.89
CA PHE A 18 16.70 71.86 -25.73
C PHE A 18 17.17 70.42 -25.91
N PHE A 19 17.97 69.92 -24.98
CA PHE A 19 18.25 68.49 -24.81
C PHE A 19 17.02 67.82 -24.18
N ALA A 20 16.43 66.85 -24.88
CA ALA A 20 15.42 65.94 -24.32
C ALA A 20 16.06 64.57 -24.12
N CYS A 21 16.26 64.16 -22.86
CA CYS A 21 16.51 62.77 -22.49
C CYS A 21 15.17 62.03 -22.46
N THR A 22 14.98 61.03 -23.33
CA THR A 22 13.90 60.06 -23.20
C THR A 22 14.44 58.81 -22.51
N GLU A 23 13.92 58.48 -21.33
CA GLU A 23 14.14 57.15 -20.75
C GLU A 23 13.45 56.08 -21.61
N PRO A 24 14.07 54.92 -21.86
CA PRO A 24 13.45 53.88 -22.64
C PRO A 24 12.31 53.23 -21.86
N ILE A 25 11.11 53.22 -22.45
CA ILE A 25 9.94 52.48 -21.98
C ILE A 25 10.28 50.98 -22.03
N ALA A 26 10.29 50.32 -20.87
CA ALA A 26 10.48 48.88 -20.79
C ALA A 26 9.35 48.16 -21.55
N THR A 27 9.71 47.37 -22.57
CA THR A 27 8.78 46.45 -23.22
C THR A 27 8.30 45.42 -22.19
N PRO A 28 7.00 45.09 -22.12
CA PRO A 28 6.52 44.05 -21.22
C PRO A 28 7.24 42.75 -21.56
N THR A 29 7.94 42.19 -20.58
CA THR A 29 8.74 40.98 -20.76
C THR A 29 7.80 39.83 -21.10
N THR A 30 7.95 39.23 -22.28
CA THR A 30 7.24 38.01 -22.68
C THR A 30 7.93 36.74 -22.16
N GLU A 31 8.98 36.93 -21.38
CA GLU A 31 9.83 35.87 -20.86
C GLU A 31 9.34 35.40 -19.50
N PRO A 32 9.45 34.10 -19.22
CA PRO A 32 8.93 33.54 -17.99
C PRO A 32 9.80 33.99 -16.82
N THR A 33 9.18 34.38 -15.71
CA THR A 33 9.88 34.83 -14.50
C THR A 33 9.18 34.33 -13.24
N ASN A 34 9.83 34.47 -12.08
CA ASN A 34 9.26 34.15 -10.78
C ASN A 34 8.72 32.71 -10.65
N LEU A 35 9.47 31.74 -11.19
CA LEU A 35 9.15 30.33 -11.01
C LEU A 35 9.15 29.97 -9.52
N ARG A 36 8.10 29.30 -9.07
CA ARG A 36 7.96 28.70 -7.75
C ARG A 36 7.47 27.27 -7.91
N VAL A 37 8.09 26.36 -7.17
CA VAL A 37 7.72 24.95 -7.17
C VAL A 37 7.35 24.49 -5.75
N ASP A 38 6.17 23.85 -5.63
CA ASP A 38 5.74 23.12 -4.43
C ASP A 38 5.71 21.63 -4.74
N VAL A 39 6.29 20.83 -3.85
CA VAL A 39 6.39 19.37 -4.01
C VAL A 39 5.66 18.70 -2.87
N GLN A 40 4.63 17.93 -3.22
CA GLN A 40 3.83 17.17 -2.30
C GLN A 40 4.15 15.69 -2.53
N ILE A 41 4.87 15.10 -1.59
CA ILE A 41 5.07 13.66 -1.53
C ILE A 41 3.92 13.13 -0.68
N ASP A 42 3.04 12.30 -1.24
CA ASP A 42 2.05 11.61 -0.41
C ASP A 42 2.69 10.30 0.10
N PRO A 43 3.08 10.21 1.38
CA PRO A 43 3.65 8.99 1.93
C PRO A 43 2.68 7.80 1.87
N ARG A 44 1.39 8.04 1.59
CA ARG A 44 0.36 7.00 1.41
C ARG A 44 0.30 6.46 -0.03
N GLN A 45 0.93 7.12 -1.00
CA GLN A 45 0.94 6.68 -2.40
C GLN A 45 2.36 6.31 -2.80
N ASN A 46 2.60 5.00 -2.86
CA ASN A 46 3.87 4.35 -3.12
C ASN A 46 4.72 5.02 -4.21
N GLY A 47 5.67 5.88 -3.82
CA GLY A 47 6.55 6.59 -4.75
C GLY A 47 5.94 7.74 -5.54
N MET A 48 4.68 8.11 -5.29
CA MET A 48 4.00 9.18 -6.02
C MET A 48 4.34 10.57 -5.45
N ILE A 49 4.65 11.49 -6.36
CA ILE A 49 4.75 12.91 -6.08
C ILE A 49 3.73 13.70 -6.90
N ARG A 50 3.27 14.78 -6.30
CA ARG A 50 2.54 15.85 -6.98
C ARG A 50 3.37 17.11 -6.93
N ILE A 51 3.64 17.70 -8.09
CA ILE A 51 4.38 18.95 -8.21
C ILE A 51 3.42 20.03 -8.71
N VAL A 52 3.47 21.20 -8.07
CA VAL A 52 2.76 22.40 -8.51
C VAL A 52 3.79 23.50 -8.80
N ALA A 53 3.92 23.85 -10.07
CA ALA A 53 4.80 24.90 -10.56
C ALA A 53 3.98 26.12 -11.00
N THR A 54 4.45 27.32 -10.67
CA THR A 54 3.84 28.57 -11.11
C THR A 54 4.92 29.57 -11.53
N ALA A 55 4.71 30.26 -12.64
CA ALA A 55 5.59 31.30 -13.16
C ALA A 55 4.77 32.36 -13.91
N GLN A 56 5.25 33.60 -13.92
CA GLN A 56 4.68 34.68 -14.73
C GLN A 56 5.08 34.49 -16.19
N ASN A 57 4.18 34.80 -17.14
CA ASN A 57 4.41 34.73 -18.59
C ASN A 57 4.83 33.34 -19.13
N ALA A 58 4.61 32.28 -18.36
CA ALA A 58 4.83 30.92 -18.81
C ALA A 58 3.67 30.45 -19.69
N THR A 59 4.00 29.92 -20.86
CA THR A 59 3.05 29.27 -21.78
C THR A 59 3.10 27.75 -21.67
N GLU A 60 4.16 27.20 -21.09
CA GLU A 60 4.36 25.76 -20.92
C GLU A 60 5.23 25.47 -19.69
N TYR A 61 4.97 24.35 -19.03
CA TYR A 61 5.80 23.78 -17.98
C TYR A 61 6.29 22.40 -18.39
N GLN A 62 7.53 22.08 -18.03
CA GLN A 62 8.16 20.79 -18.26
C GLN A 62 8.69 20.21 -16.95
N LEU A 63 8.39 18.93 -16.72
CA LEU A 63 9.01 18.10 -15.67
C LEU A 63 10.09 17.23 -16.31
N ARG A 64 11.30 17.26 -15.74
CA ARG A 64 12.43 16.41 -16.09
C ARG A 64 12.97 15.71 -14.85
N VAL A 65 13.54 14.53 -15.06
CA VAL A 65 14.21 13.74 -14.03
C VAL A 65 15.64 13.48 -14.47
N GLY A 66 16.60 13.81 -13.61
CA GLY A 66 18.03 13.74 -13.91
C GLY A 66 18.44 14.62 -15.08
N ASN A 67 19.34 14.11 -15.93
CA ASN A 67 19.89 14.83 -17.08
C ASN A 67 19.17 14.51 -18.40
N ALA A 68 17.90 14.12 -18.36
CA ALA A 68 17.16 13.70 -19.55
C ALA A 68 17.05 14.83 -20.59
N GLU A 69 17.40 14.54 -21.85
CA GLU A 69 17.30 15.48 -22.97
C GLU A 69 15.85 15.89 -23.27
N ASN A 70 14.90 14.98 -23.08
CA ASN A 70 13.47 15.23 -23.29
C ASN A 70 12.73 15.36 -21.95
N PRO A 71 11.67 16.19 -21.89
CA PRO A 71 10.84 16.26 -20.70
C PRO A 71 10.11 14.92 -20.49
N LEU A 72 9.99 14.51 -19.23
CA LEU A 72 9.19 13.36 -18.82
C LEU A 72 7.70 13.66 -19.00
N GLN A 73 7.29 14.89 -18.66
CA GLN A 73 5.94 15.40 -18.86
C GLN A 73 5.99 16.87 -19.23
N THR A 74 4.99 17.30 -20.00
CA THR A 74 4.77 18.69 -20.39
C THR A 74 3.30 19.04 -20.23
N ASN A 75 2.99 20.23 -19.73
CA ASN A 75 1.62 20.75 -19.68
C ASN A 75 1.60 22.28 -19.59
N THR A 76 0.40 22.88 -19.61
CA THR A 76 0.21 24.33 -19.45
C THR A 76 -0.27 24.74 -18.06
N THR A 77 -0.60 23.77 -17.19
CA THR A 77 -1.19 24.02 -15.86
C THR A 77 -0.15 24.15 -14.74
N GLY A 78 1.07 23.67 -14.98
CA GLY A 78 2.12 23.56 -13.96
C GLY A 78 1.91 22.43 -12.96
N ILE A 79 0.88 21.59 -13.12
CA ILE A 79 0.57 20.49 -12.19
C ILE A 79 1.05 19.17 -12.79
N PHE A 80 1.97 18.50 -12.12
CA PHE A 80 2.46 17.17 -12.51
C PHE A 80 2.13 16.14 -11.43
N THR A 81 1.84 14.91 -11.86
CA THR A 81 1.81 13.74 -11.00
C THR A 81 2.72 12.68 -11.60
N HIS A 82 3.62 12.13 -10.78
CA HIS A 82 4.54 11.08 -11.23
C HIS A 82 4.81 10.09 -10.11
N THR A 83 4.90 8.80 -10.45
CA THR A 83 5.20 7.72 -9.52
C THR A 83 6.56 7.13 -9.85
N PHE A 84 7.49 7.24 -8.91
CA PHE A 84 8.81 6.63 -9.02
C PHE A 84 8.72 5.15 -8.66
N PRO A 85 9.30 4.25 -9.49
CA PRO A 85 9.20 2.81 -9.29
C PRO A 85 10.22 2.26 -8.27
N GLN A 86 11.16 3.09 -7.82
CA GLN A 86 12.21 2.69 -6.89
C GLN A 86 12.43 3.75 -5.83
N SER A 87 12.89 3.32 -4.66
CA SER A 87 13.42 4.25 -3.68
C SER A 87 14.73 4.84 -4.15
N GLY A 88 14.93 6.11 -3.87
CA GLY A 88 16.15 6.81 -4.21
C GLY A 88 15.97 8.31 -4.19
N THR A 89 17.09 9.00 -4.31
CA THR A 89 17.10 10.44 -4.54
C THR A 89 17.00 10.69 -6.04
N TYR A 90 15.97 11.41 -6.45
CA TYR A 90 15.75 11.82 -7.83
C TYR A 90 15.97 13.31 -7.95
N ASN A 91 16.87 13.70 -8.85
CA ASN A 91 17.02 15.11 -9.21
C ASN A 91 15.88 15.50 -10.14
N ILE A 92 15.06 16.46 -9.73
CA ILE A 92 13.94 17.00 -10.49
C ILE A 92 14.35 18.34 -11.08
N ASP A 93 14.04 18.56 -12.35
CA ASP A 93 14.23 19.83 -13.04
C ASP A 93 12.87 20.29 -13.60
N ILE A 94 12.35 21.38 -13.04
CA ILE A 94 11.13 22.03 -13.52
C ILE A 94 11.52 23.24 -14.36
N ARG A 95 10.97 23.33 -15.57
CA ARG A 95 11.13 24.49 -16.44
C ARG A 95 9.79 25.13 -16.72
N ALA A 96 9.75 26.45 -16.68
CA ALA A 96 8.64 27.25 -17.20
C ALA A 96 9.13 28.00 -18.44
N LEU A 97 8.50 27.76 -19.58
CA LEU A 97 8.85 28.31 -20.88
C LEU A 97 7.89 29.46 -21.23
N GLY A 98 8.42 30.54 -21.79
CA GLY A 98 7.62 31.60 -22.39
C GLY A 98 7.44 31.40 -23.89
N ALA A 99 6.71 32.32 -24.53
CA ALA A 99 6.34 32.22 -25.95
C ALA A 99 7.55 32.21 -26.92
N SER A 100 8.71 32.74 -26.50
CA SER A 100 9.95 32.73 -27.29
C SER A 100 10.70 31.39 -27.25
N GLY A 101 10.30 30.49 -26.35
CA GLY A 101 11.02 29.24 -26.05
C GLY A 101 12.12 29.37 -25.00
N ARG A 102 12.44 30.57 -24.49
CA ARG A 102 13.34 30.69 -23.33
C ARG A 102 12.60 30.29 -22.05
N PHE A 103 13.38 29.91 -21.04
CA PHE A 103 12.84 29.35 -19.81
C PHE A 103 13.58 29.82 -18.56
N VAL A 104 12.86 29.80 -17.44
CA VAL A 104 13.43 29.76 -16.09
C VAL A 104 13.29 28.34 -15.55
N ARG A 105 14.22 27.92 -14.69
CA ARG A 105 14.22 26.58 -14.13
C ARG A 105 14.48 26.58 -12.63
N GLU A 106 13.99 25.53 -11.99
CA GLU A 106 14.30 25.18 -10.61
C GLU A 106 14.65 23.69 -10.57
N SER A 107 15.79 23.36 -9.97
CA SER A 107 16.25 21.97 -9.84
C SER A 107 16.47 21.64 -8.38
N PHE A 108 15.95 20.50 -7.93
CA PHE A 108 16.02 20.08 -6.53
C PHE A 108 15.98 18.55 -6.44
N ASP A 109 16.48 18.02 -5.34
CA ASP A 109 16.45 16.60 -5.06
C ASP A 109 15.17 16.23 -4.31
N VAL A 110 14.48 15.21 -4.81
CA VAL A 110 13.35 14.58 -4.12
C VAL A 110 13.79 13.20 -3.66
N ASN A 111 13.75 12.99 -2.35
CA ASN A 111 14.02 11.68 -1.79
C ASN A 111 12.73 10.85 -1.76
N ILE A 112 12.64 9.89 -2.66
CA ILE A 112 11.55 8.92 -2.68
C ILE A 112 11.97 7.74 -1.81
N LEU A 113 11.36 7.66 -0.64
CA LEU A 113 11.57 6.54 0.26
C LEU A 113 10.47 5.51 0.05
N ASN A 114 10.80 4.25 0.33
CA ASN A 114 9.84 3.18 0.55
C ASN A 114 8.94 2.86 -0.64
N VAL A 115 9.47 2.89 -1.87
CA VAL A 115 8.74 2.31 -2.99
C VAL A 115 8.74 0.81 -2.79
N MET A 116 7.58 0.26 -2.46
CA MET A 116 7.36 -1.18 -2.48
C MET A 116 7.78 -1.68 -3.85
N GLN A 117 8.93 -2.37 -3.90
CA GLN A 117 9.37 -3.03 -5.12
C GLN A 117 8.26 -3.99 -5.51
N GLU A 118 7.66 -3.76 -6.68
CA GLU A 118 6.56 -4.59 -7.12
C GLU A 118 7.08 -6.01 -7.36
N VAL A 119 6.72 -6.93 -6.47
CA VAL A 119 7.02 -8.35 -6.64
C VAL A 119 6.02 -8.89 -7.67
N PRO A 120 6.47 -9.36 -8.84
CA PRO A 120 5.57 -9.86 -9.87
C PRO A 120 4.97 -11.20 -9.42
N LEU A 121 3.75 -11.50 -9.87
CA LEU A 121 3.08 -12.77 -9.57
C LEU A 121 3.86 -14.00 -10.05
N SER A 122 4.74 -13.85 -11.05
CA SER A 122 5.65 -14.90 -11.51
C SER A 122 6.75 -15.26 -10.52
N ARG A 123 7.02 -14.43 -9.51
CA ARG A 123 8.07 -14.67 -8.51
C ARG A 123 7.49 -15.37 -7.28
N GLY A 124 7.77 -16.67 -7.15
CA GLY A 124 7.40 -17.45 -5.98
C GLY A 124 6.81 -18.81 -6.33
N PHE A 125 6.44 -19.58 -5.31
CA PHE A 125 5.84 -20.89 -5.48
C PHE A 125 4.36 -20.76 -5.92
N VAL A 126 3.87 -21.68 -6.73
CA VAL A 126 2.46 -21.78 -7.14
C VAL A 126 1.96 -23.19 -6.86
N SER A 127 0.81 -23.32 -6.20
CA SER A 127 0.17 -24.61 -5.95
C SER A 127 -0.69 -25.06 -7.15
N PRO A 128 -0.80 -26.38 -7.39
CA PRO A 128 -1.64 -26.91 -8.45
C PRO A 128 -3.14 -26.67 -8.18
N LEU A 129 -3.94 -26.77 -9.25
CA LEU A 129 -5.42 -26.69 -9.20
C LEU A 129 -6.09 -28.03 -8.92
N SER A 130 -5.33 -29.11 -8.74
CA SER A 130 -5.85 -30.44 -8.45
C SER A 130 -4.85 -31.23 -7.63
N TYR A 131 -5.38 -32.12 -6.78
CA TYR A 131 -4.62 -33.07 -5.99
C TYR A 131 -5.33 -34.42 -6.04
N ASP A 132 -4.57 -35.50 -6.11
CA ASP A 132 -5.15 -36.85 -6.11
C ASP A 132 -5.98 -37.09 -4.85
N GLY A 133 -7.22 -37.55 -5.04
CA GLY A 133 -8.16 -37.77 -3.94
C GLY A 133 -8.77 -36.50 -3.35
N PHE A 134 -8.64 -35.34 -4.01
CA PHE A 134 -9.31 -34.11 -3.63
C PHE A 134 -10.06 -33.47 -4.81
N THR A 135 -11.15 -32.78 -4.48
CA THR A 135 -11.92 -31.94 -5.41
C THR A 135 -11.85 -30.49 -4.95
N LEU A 136 -11.54 -29.56 -5.86
CA LEU A 136 -11.64 -28.12 -5.61
C LEU A 136 -13.12 -27.74 -5.39
N VAL A 137 -13.45 -27.21 -4.21
CA VAL A 137 -14.84 -26.90 -3.81
C VAL A 137 -15.13 -25.41 -3.70
N TRP A 138 -14.10 -24.58 -3.48
CA TRP A 138 -14.23 -23.12 -3.48
C TRP A 138 -12.87 -22.48 -3.74
N GLN A 139 -12.88 -21.31 -4.38
CA GLN A 139 -11.69 -20.48 -4.52
C GLN A 139 -12.11 -19.01 -4.67
N ASP A 140 -11.20 -18.12 -4.29
CA ASP A 140 -11.19 -16.73 -4.71
C ASP A 140 -9.82 -16.43 -5.32
N GLU A 141 -9.83 -16.11 -6.62
CA GLU A 141 -8.64 -15.76 -7.42
C GLU A 141 -8.49 -14.24 -7.55
N PHE A 142 -9.36 -13.46 -6.89
CA PHE A 142 -9.32 -11.99 -6.84
C PHE A 142 -9.25 -11.28 -8.22
N ASN A 143 -9.74 -11.93 -9.27
CA ASN A 143 -9.76 -11.43 -10.65
C ASN A 143 -10.82 -10.35 -10.92
N GLY A 144 -11.70 -10.08 -9.96
CA GLY A 144 -12.73 -9.06 -10.06
C GLY A 144 -12.18 -7.63 -9.97
N THR A 145 -13.03 -6.65 -10.22
CA THR A 145 -12.73 -5.22 -10.03
C THR A 145 -13.06 -4.72 -8.62
N SER A 146 -13.67 -5.57 -7.79
CA SER A 146 -14.01 -5.28 -6.40
C SER A 146 -14.05 -6.58 -5.60
N ILE A 147 -13.83 -6.48 -4.28
CA ILE A 147 -13.91 -7.62 -3.36
C ILE A 147 -15.31 -8.24 -3.43
N ASN A 148 -15.39 -9.56 -3.55
CA ASN A 148 -16.66 -10.27 -3.62
C ASN A 148 -17.37 -10.23 -2.25
N THR A 149 -18.35 -9.34 -2.11
CA THR A 149 -19.12 -9.20 -0.87
C THR A 149 -20.07 -10.37 -0.60
N ASN A 150 -20.26 -11.30 -1.54
CA ASN A 150 -20.96 -12.56 -1.24
C ASN A 150 -20.07 -13.55 -0.47
N ASP A 151 -18.75 -13.38 -0.53
CA ASP A 151 -17.78 -14.25 0.16
C ASP A 151 -17.19 -13.55 1.39
N TRP A 152 -16.90 -12.26 1.29
CA TRP A 152 -16.15 -11.51 2.30
C TRP A 152 -16.97 -10.46 3.05
N ASN A 153 -16.72 -10.33 4.35
CA ASN A 153 -17.11 -9.26 5.25
C ASN A 153 -15.90 -8.40 5.61
N PHE A 154 -16.15 -7.22 6.17
CA PHE A 154 -15.14 -6.40 6.83
C PHE A 154 -15.48 -6.21 8.30
N GLU A 155 -14.55 -6.54 9.19
CA GLU A 155 -14.62 -6.12 10.58
C GLU A 155 -14.10 -4.69 10.71
N ILE A 156 -14.81 -3.87 11.50
CA ILE A 156 -14.58 -2.42 11.58
C ILE A 156 -14.21 -2.03 13.01
N GLY A 157 -13.21 -1.15 13.13
CA GLY A 157 -12.79 -0.57 14.40
C GLY A 157 -11.68 -1.34 15.11
N THR A 158 -11.67 -1.21 16.43
CA THR A 158 -10.56 -1.63 17.31
C THR A 158 -10.94 -2.81 18.21
N GLY A 159 -12.07 -3.47 17.91
CA GLY A 159 -12.69 -4.48 18.77
C GLY A 159 -13.43 -3.91 19.99
N ALA A 160 -13.36 -2.59 20.23
CA ALA A 160 -14.05 -1.93 21.34
C ALA A 160 -15.59 -1.95 21.18
N PRO A 161 -16.36 -1.95 22.31
CA PRO A 161 -15.87 -1.99 23.69
C PRO A 161 -15.57 -3.42 24.19
N ALA A 162 -16.04 -4.46 23.49
CA ALA A 162 -16.02 -5.84 23.99
C ALA A 162 -14.62 -6.46 24.03
N LEU A 163 -13.77 -6.12 23.06
CA LEU A 163 -12.46 -6.73 22.85
C LEU A 163 -11.47 -5.64 22.39
N VAL A 164 -11.26 -4.63 23.23
CA VAL A 164 -10.40 -3.48 22.92
C VAL A 164 -9.00 -3.95 22.48
N GLY A 165 -8.49 -3.38 21.39
CA GLY A 165 -7.22 -3.78 20.78
C GLY A 165 -7.26 -5.22 20.28
N TRP A 166 -8.45 -5.69 19.88
CA TRP A 166 -8.75 -7.07 19.47
C TRP A 166 -8.26 -8.15 20.45
N GLY A 167 -8.13 -7.81 21.74
CA GLY A 167 -7.68 -8.71 22.80
C GLY A 167 -6.15 -8.82 22.91
N ASN A 168 -5.42 -8.21 21.98
CA ASN A 168 -3.97 -8.33 21.86
C ASN A 168 -3.24 -6.99 21.99
N ASN A 169 -3.92 -5.92 22.45
CA ASN A 169 -3.38 -4.55 22.50
C ASN A 169 -2.92 -4.04 21.12
N GLU A 170 -3.66 -4.41 20.07
CA GLU A 170 -3.44 -3.96 18.70
C GLU A 170 -3.77 -2.46 18.54
N LEU A 171 -3.05 -1.75 17.67
CA LEU A 171 -3.05 -0.28 17.54
C LEU A 171 -3.80 0.24 16.31
N GLN A 172 -4.21 -0.65 15.40
CA GLN A 172 -4.93 -0.25 14.19
C GLN A 172 -6.42 -0.07 14.41
N TYR A 173 -7.02 0.81 13.61
CA TYR A 173 -8.45 0.81 13.33
C TYR A 173 -8.72 0.04 12.03
N TYR A 174 -9.45 -1.07 12.08
CA TYR A 174 -9.83 -1.81 10.88
C TYR A 174 -10.93 -1.11 10.09
N ARG A 175 -10.79 -1.06 8.76
CA ARG A 175 -11.76 -0.45 7.85
C ARG A 175 -11.65 -1.02 6.44
N SER A 176 -12.73 -0.96 5.68
CA SER A 176 -12.78 -1.54 4.33
C SER A 176 -11.91 -0.79 3.30
N GLN A 177 -11.61 0.50 3.51
CA GLN A 177 -10.79 1.30 2.60
C GLN A 177 -9.31 0.92 2.56
N ASN A 178 -8.91 -0.02 3.42
CA ASN A 178 -7.58 -0.58 3.49
C ASN A 178 -7.47 -1.93 2.76
N ALA A 179 -8.50 -2.35 2.02
CA ALA A 179 -8.40 -3.49 1.13
C ALA A 179 -9.06 -3.24 -0.23
N TRP A 180 -8.47 -3.81 -1.27
CA TRP A 180 -9.00 -3.77 -2.63
C TRP A 180 -8.50 -4.97 -3.44
N VAL A 181 -9.14 -5.23 -4.57
CA VAL A 181 -8.63 -6.17 -5.58
C VAL A 181 -8.27 -5.40 -6.84
N ALA A 182 -7.14 -5.77 -7.43
CA ALA A 182 -6.71 -5.28 -8.74
C ALA A 182 -5.74 -6.29 -9.35
N ASN A 183 -5.82 -6.50 -10.67
CA ASN A 183 -4.91 -7.37 -11.43
C ASN A 183 -4.78 -8.80 -10.87
N GLY A 184 -5.88 -9.40 -10.41
CA GLY A 184 -5.88 -10.76 -9.86
C GLY A 184 -5.32 -10.86 -8.44
N VAL A 185 -5.23 -9.77 -7.69
CA VAL A 185 -4.61 -9.75 -6.36
C VAL A 185 -5.48 -8.98 -5.37
N LEU A 186 -5.79 -9.61 -4.24
CA LEU A 186 -6.26 -8.92 -3.05
C LEU A 186 -5.09 -8.24 -2.36
N THR A 187 -5.22 -6.93 -2.10
CA THR A 187 -4.26 -6.18 -1.29
C THR A 187 -4.94 -5.76 0.00
N ILE A 188 -4.33 -6.09 1.15
CA ILE A 188 -4.64 -5.50 2.46
C ILE A 188 -3.47 -4.60 2.82
N GLU A 189 -3.75 -3.34 3.18
CA GLU A 189 -2.74 -2.32 3.43
C GLU A 189 -2.86 -1.72 4.83
N ALA A 190 -1.80 -1.86 5.62
CA ALA A 190 -1.61 -1.13 6.85
C ALA A 190 -1.03 0.26 6.57
N ARG A 191 -1.68 1.31 7.07
CA ARG A 191 -1.29 2.71 6.88
C ARG A 191 -1.00 3.37 8.22
N ARG A 192 -0.06 4.32 8.22
CA ARG A 192 0.08 5.32 9.29
C ARG A 192 -0.81 6.51 8.94
N GLU A 193 -2.01 6.54 9.51
CA GLU A 193 -2.96 7.65 9.36
C GLU A 193 -3.84 7.76 10.61
N ASN A 194 -4.18 9.00 10.98
CA ASN A 194 -5.06 9.23 12.13
C ASN A 194 -6.52 8.97 11.73
N PHE A 195 -7.16 7.99 12.36
CA PHE A 195 -8.57 7.67 12.14
C PHE A 195 -9.20 7.02 13.38
N GLY A 196 -10.40 7.44 13.76
CA GLY A 196 -11.15 6.82 14.86
C GLY A 196 -10.41 6.79 16.20
N GLY A 197 -9.54 7.78 16.46
CA GLY A 197 -8.70 7.83 17.67
C GLY A 197 -7.43 6.96 17.63
N GLN A 198 -7.17 6.26 16.52
CA GLN A 198 -5.95 5.48 16.30
C GLN A 198 -5.00 6.17 15.33
N GLN A 199 -3.71 5.81 15.39
CA GLN A 199 -2.65 6.33 14.50
C GLN A 199 -2.38 5.44 13.28
N PHE A 200 -3.04 4.29 13.23
CA PHE A 200 -2.88 3.31 12.16
C PHE A 200 -4.24 2.81 11.69
N THR A 201 -4.34 2.49 10.40
CA THR A 201 -5.49 1.81 9.82
C THR A 201 -5.04 0.56 9.07
N SER A 202 -5.93 -0.41 8.96
CA SER A 202 -5.70 -1.66 8.21
C SER A 202 -7.05 -2.27 7.82
N ALA A 203 -7.07 -3.48 7.27
CA ALA A 203 -8.29 -4.25 7.07
C ALA A 203 -8.22 -5.62 7.76
N ARG A 204 -9.40 -6.09 8.18
CA ARG A 204 -9.67 -7.44 8.67
C ARG A 204 -10.90 -7.96 7.97
N MET A 205 -10.69 -8.96 7.11
CA MET A 205 -11.73 -9.53 6.25
C MET A 205 -12.09 -10.91 6.76
N THR A 206 -13.38 -11.23 6.81
CA THR A 206 -13.84 -12.56 7.25
C THR A 206 -14.80 -13.17 6.24
N THR A 207 -14.90 -14.49 6.21
CA THR A 207 -15.94 -15.20 5.45
C THR A 207 -17.10 -15.67 6.33
N GLN A 208 -17.19 -15.18 7.57
CA GLN A 208 -18.19 -15.57 8.56
C GLN A 208 -19.63 -15.43 8.03
N GLY A 209 -20.43 -16.48 8.20
CA GLY A 209 -21.82 -16.50 7.72
C GLY A 209 -21.96 -16.55 6.19
N LYS A 210 -20.86 -16.64 5.44
CA LYS A 210 -20.83 -16.68 3.96
C LYS A 210 -20.19 -17.96 3.45
N ARG A 211 -18.96 -18.25 3.87
CA ARG A 211 -18.21 -19.46 3.52
C ARG A 211 -17.57 -20.04 4.77
N SER A 212 -17.85 -21.32 5.02
CA SER A 212 -17.21 -22.09 6.08
C SER A 212 -16.87 -23.48 5.54
N PHE A 213 -15.76 -24.04 6.01
CA PHE A 213 -15.23 -25.30 5.53
C PHE A 213 -14.87 -26.19 6.71
N GLN A 214 -15.04 -27.50 6.52
CA GLN A 214 -14.65 -28.51 7.48
C GLN A 214 -13.81 -29.57 6.76
N TYR A 215 -12.60 -29.81 7.25
CA TYR A 215 -11.61 -30.70 6.66
C TYR A 215 -11.22 -30.32 5.22
N GLY A 216 -10.25 -31.04 4.68
CA GLY A 216 -9.74 -30.88 3.33
C GLY A 216 -8.37 -30.22 3.29
N ARG A 217 -8.07 -29.58 2.15
CA ARG A 217 -6.85 -28.82 1.94
C ARG A 217 -7.21 -27.36 1.65
N VAL A 218 -6.48 -26.45 2.26
CA VAL A 218 -6.49 -25.03 1.93
C VAL A 218 -5.12 -24.65 1.39
N ASP A 219 -5.06 -23.91 0.30
CA ASP A 219 -3.86 -23.24 -0.20
C ASP A 219 -4.13 -21.74 -0.29
N ILE A 220 -3.35 -20.91 0.41
CA ILE A 220 -3.38 -19.46 0.31
C ILE A 220 -2.04 -18.98 -0.22
N ARG A 221 -2.02 -18.33 -1.37
CA ARG A 221 -0.80 -17.79 -1.96
C ARG A 221 -0.68 -16.30 -1.66
N ALA A 222 0.34 -15.91 -0.91
CA ALA A 222 0.50 -14.53 -0.49
C ALA A 222 1.96 -14.06 -0.44
N LEU A 223 2.13 -12.74 -0.54
CA LEU A 223 3.32 -11.97 -0.23
C LEU A 223 3.04 -11.18 1.06
N LEU A 224 3.97 -11.22 2.02
CA LEU A 224 3.75 -10.65 3.35
C LEU A 224 4.42 -9.26 3.51
N PRO A 225 3.88 -8.39 4.38
CA PRO A 225 4.52 -7.13 4.74
C PRO A 225 5.81 -7.35 5.53
N LYS A 226 6.56 -6.28 5.80
CA LYS A 226 7.76 -6.29 6.65
C LYS A 226 7.79 -5.12 7.63
N GLY A 227 8.75 -5.15 8.55
CA GLY A 227 8.99 -4.06 9.47
C GLY A 227 8.37 -4.26 10.85
N GLN A 228 8.98 -3.64 11.84
CA GLN A 228 8.66 -3.81 13.25
C GLN A 228 7.18 -3.50 13.54
N GLY A 229 6.54 -4.38 14.30
CA GLY A 229 5.14 -4.23 14.67
C GLY A 229 4.11 -4.61 13.61
N MET A 230 4.52 -5.06 12.41
CA MET A 230 3.60 -5.68 11.46
C MET A 230 3.26 -7.10 11.89
N TRP A 231 1.97 -7.44 11.87
CA TRP A 231 1.48 -8.78 12.18
C TRP A 231 0.42 -9.21 11.16
N PRO A 232 0.84 -9.66 9.96
CA PRO A 232 -0.07 -10.28 9.00
C PRO A 232 -0.51 -11.67 9.50
N ALA A 233 -1.78 -11.98 9.31
CA ALA A 233 -2.35 -13.28 9.64
C ALA A 233 -3.33 -13.76 8.56
N LEU A 234 -3.24 -15.06 8.25
CA LEU A 234 -4.16 -15.83 7.43
C LEU A 234 -4.61 -17.02 8.26
N TRP A 235 -5.83 -16.98 8.75
CA TRP A 235 -6.27 -17.85 9.83
C TRP A 235 -7.77 -18.14 9.74
N MET A 236 -8.27 -18.93 10.68
CA MET A 236 -9.64 -19.40 10.69
C MET A 236 -10.20 -19.47 12.10
N LEU A 237 -11.50 -19.20 12.26
CA LEU A 237 -12.24 -19.41 13.52
C LEU A 237 -13.43 -20.35 13.30
N GLY A 238 -13.79 -21.08 14.35
CA GLY A 238 -15.00 -21.91 14.36
C GLY A 238 -16.26 -21.08 14.12
N ASN A 239 -17.15 -21.58 13.27
CA ASN A 239 -18.36 -20.87 12.84
C ASN A 239 -19.36 -20.61 13.98
N ASP A 240 -19.24 -21.36 15.08
CA ASP A 240 -20.06 -21.26 16.28
C ASP A 240 -19.52 -20.23 17.30
N ILE A 241 -18.50 -19.43 16.97
CA ILE A 241 -17.94 -18.38 17.83
C ILE A 241 -18.98 -17.47 18.48
N THR A 242 -20.06 -17.14 17.78
CA THR A 242 -21.13 -16.28 18.33
C THR A 242 -22.02 -16.99 19.36
N THR A 243 -21.93 -18.32 19.44
CA THR A 243 -22.69 -19.18 20.35
C THR A 243 -21.84 -19.64 21.52
N VAL A 244 -20.62 -20.11 21.27
CA VAL A 244 -19.75 -20.72 22.30
C VAL A 244 -18.62 -19.81 22.78
N GLY A 245 -18.31 -18.76 22.02
CA GLY A 245 -17.21 -17.84 22.30
C GLY A 245 -15.82 -18.45 22.08
N TRP A 246 -14.81 -17.59 22.06
CA TRP A 246 -13.41 -18.01 22.07
C TRP A 246 -12.95 -18.36 23.49
N PRO A 247 -12.11 -19.40 23.71
CA PRO A 247 -11.47 -20.27 22.71
C PRO A 247 -12.27 -21.54 22.38
N ARG A 248 -13.55 -21.64 22.80
CA ARG A 248 -14.38 -22.84 22.62
C ARG A 248 -14.88 -23.07 21.20
N CYS A 249 -14.79 -22.07 20.33
CA CYS A 249 -15.02 -22.25 18.90
C CYS A 249 -13.80 -22.84 18.18
N GLY A 250 -12.62 -22.76 18.80
CA GLY A 250 -11.35 -23.10 18.20
C GLY A 250 -10.85 -22.07 17.16
N GLU A 251 -9.53 -22.10 16.97
CA GLU A 251 -8.79 -21.22 16.07
C GLU A 251 -7.69 -22.00 15.36
N ILE A 252 -7.52 -21.77 14.05
CA ILE A 252 -6.47 -22.37 13.23
C ILE A 252 -5.73 -21.26 12.49
N ASP A 253 -4.50 -20.99 12.92
CA ASP A 253 -3.63 -20.01 12.29
C ASP A 253 -2.79 -20.70 11.24
N ILE A 254 -3.23 -20.61 9.98
CA ILE A 254 -2.53 -21.21 8.84
C ILE A 254 -1.17 -20.53 8.65
N MET A 255 -1.14 -19.22 8.84
CA MET A 255 0.07 -18.41 8.80
C MET A 255 -0.10 -17.17 9.67
N GLU A 256 0.82 -17.00 10.62
CA GLU A 256 1.12 -15.70 11.20
C GLU A 256 2.59 -15.36 11.00
N MET A 257 2.90 -14.08 10.85
CA MET A 257 4.27 -13.59 10.83
C MET A 257 4.42 -12.42 11.80
N VAL A 258 5.60 -12.28 12.38
CA VAL A 258 5.98 -11.07 13.10
C VAL A 258 7.03 -10.31 12.31
N GLY A 259 6.71 -9.08 11.92
CA GLY A 259 7.63 -8.19 11.22
C GLY A 259 8.68 -7.54 12.14
N GLY A 260 9.79 -7.13 11.53
CA GLY A 260 10.91 -6.43 12.15
C GLY A 260 11.96 -7.34 12.77
N ARG A 261 13.14 -6.75 13.00
CA ARG A 261 14.28 -7.40 13.66
C ARG A 261 14.75 -8.69 12.96
N GLY A 262 14.58 -8.79 11.64
CA GLY A 262 15.03 -9.93 10.84
C GLY A 262 14.17 -11.19 11.00
N ARG A 263 12.92 -11.04 11.47
CA ARG A 263 11.97 -12.14 11.67
C ARG A 263 11.13 -12.44 10.43
N GLU A 264 11.24 -11.62 9.38
CA GLU A 264 10.46 -11.71 8.15
C GLU A 264 10.74 -12.95 7.29
N ASN A 265 11.66 -13.82 7.70
CA ASN A 265 11.89 -15.13 7.09
C ASN A 265 11.19 -16.26 7.86
N THR A 266 10.43 -15.98 8.91
CA THR A 266 9.80 -16.98 9.79
C THR A 266 8.31 -16.72 9.94
N VAL A 267 7.51 -17.75 9.69
CA VAL A 267 6.06 -17.78 9.94
C VAL A 267 5.71 -18.84 10.98
N HIS A 268 4.50 -18.78 11.52
CA HIS A 268 4.00 -19.67 12.55
C HIS A 268 2.68 -20.30 12.12
N GLY A 269 2.55 -21.61 12.34
CA GLY A 269 1.28 -22.32 12.28
C GLY A 269 0.86 -22.77 13.67
N THR A 270 -0.33 -22.36 14.11
CA THR A 270 -0.80 -22.52 15.49
C THR A 270 -2.26 -22.97 15.50
N ILE A 271 -2.67 -23.70 16.54
CA ILE A 271 -4.07 -23.92 16.85
C ILE A 271 -4.35 -23.52 18.30
N HIS A 272 -5.54 -22.98 18.56
CA HIS A 272 -6.02 -22.62 19.90
C HIS A 272 -7.38 -23.28 20.19
N TRP A 273 -7.57 -23.74 21.42
CA TRP A 273 -8.81 -24.40 21.86
C TRP A 273 -9.02 -24.25 23.37
N HIS A 274 -10.11 -24.81 23.90
CA HIS A 274 -10.36 -24.90 25.33
C HIS A 274 -10.09 -26.34 25.82
N ASP A 275 -9.06 -26.58 26.63
CA ASP A 275 -8.64 -27.93 27.06
C ASP A 275 -9.58 -28.61 28.10
N GLY A 276 -10.71 -27.97 28.40
CA GLY A 276 -11.66 -28.35 29.44
C GLY A 276 -11.51 -27.54 30.72
N VAL A 277 -10.38 -26.85 30.91
CA VAL A 277 -10.10 -25.99 32.07
C VAL A 277 -9.81 -24.56 31.65
N ARG A 278 -9.00 -24.37 30.62
CA ARG A 278 -8.49 -23.06 30.19
C ARG A 278 -8.22 -23.02 28.69
N HIS A 279 -7.82 -21.85 28.22
CA HIS A 279 -7.20 -21.70 26.91
C HIS A 279 -5.93 -22.56 26.80
N ALA A 280 -5.84 -23.32 25.71
CA ALA A 280 -4.65 -24.06 25.32
C ALA A 280 -4.29 -23.74 23.87
N GLN A 281 -3.01 -23.91 23.56
CA GLN A 281 -2.48 -23.66 22.21
C GLN A 281 -1.26 -24.53 21.93
N THR A 282 -1.04 -24.86 20.66
CA THR A 282 0.20 -25.50 20.22
C THR A 282 0.49 -25.14 18.76
N GLY A 283 1.76 -24.96 18.44
CA GLY A 283 2.17 -24.53 17.13
C GLY A 283 3.66 -24.77 16.87
N SER A 284 4.14 -24.38 15.70
CA SER A 284 5.57 -24.41 15.37
C SER A 284 5.92 -23.32 14.36
N PRO A 285 7.17 -22.81 14.39
CA PRO A 285 7.65 -21.92 13.36
C PRO A 285 8.05 -22.70 12.10
N PHE A 286 8.07 -22.00 10.97
CA PHE A 286 8.76 -22.38 9.75
C PHE A 286 9.64 -21.21 9.30
N THR A 287 10.94 -21.47 9.14
CA THR A 287 11.92 -20.48 8.71
C THR A 287 12.43 -20.82 7.31
N LEU A 288 12.41 -19.86 6.40
CA LEU A 288 13.00 -19.99 5.07
C LEU A 288 14.52 -20.20 5.18
N SER A 289 15.07 -21.08 4.34
CA SER A 289 16.52 -21.30 4.26
C SER A 289 17.27 -20.12 3.64
N ALA A 290 16.58 -19.29 2.84
CA ALA A 290 17.10 -18.07 2.24
C ALA A 290 15.96 -17.09 1.91
N GLY A 291 16.28 -15.79 1.92
CA GLY A 291 15.31 -14.73 1.65
C GLY A 291 14.28 -14.54 2.75
N THR A 292 13.20 -13.85 2.42
CA THR A 292 12.13 -13.46 3.33
C THR A 292 10.76 -13.53 2.65
N PHE A 293 9.68 -13.53 3.44
CA PHE A 293 8.31 -13.60 2.93
C PHE A 293 7.82 -12.31 2.26
N TYR A 294 8.61 -11.22 2.28
CA TYR A 294 8.32 -9.98 1.55
C TYR A 294 8.93 -9.93 0.14
N GLU A 295 9.80 -10.90 -0.21
CA GLU A 295 10.55 -10.88 -1.47
C GLU A 295 9.91 -11.70 -2.60
N SER A 296 9.11 -12.71 -2.28
CA SER A 296 8.43 -13.59 -3.24
C SER A 296 7.11 -14.10 -2.68
N TYR A 297 6.18 -14.50 -3.56
CA TYR A 297 4.96 -15.17 -3.13
C TYR A 297 5.24 -16.58 -2.61
N HIS A 298 4.59 -16.96 -1.51
CA HIS A 298 4.63 -18.29 -0.94
C HIS A 298 3.22 -18.85 -0.82
N VAL A 299 3.08 -20.17 -0.84
CA VAL A 299 1.81 -20.84 -0.56
C VAL A 299 1.83 -21.36 0.87
N PHE A 300 0.92 -20.84 1.68
CA PHE A 300 0.64 -21.30 3.04
C PHE A 300 -0.53 -22.27 2.97
N SER A 301 -0.32 -23.51 3.40
CA SER A 301 -1.31 -24.57 3.27
C SER A 301 -1.70 -25.20 4.60
N LEU A 302 -2.97 -25.58 4.68
CA LEU A 302 -3.56 -26.42 5.72
C LEU A 302 -4.00 -27.73 5.08
N VAL A 303 -3.62 -28.88 5.63
CA VAL A 303 -4.25 -30.17 5.33
C VAL A 303 -4.86 -30.71 6.60
N TRP A 304 -6.18 -30.79 6.63
CA TRP A 304 -6.97 -31.04 7.82
C TRP A 304 -7.93 -32.21 7.58
N ASP A 305 -7.89 -33.20 8.46
CA ASP A 305 -8.80 -34.34 8.48
C ASP A 305 -9.30 -34.61 9.91
N GLN A 306 -10.06 -35.68 10.11
CA GLN A 306 -10.63 -36.04 11.42
C GLN A 306 -9.58 -36.38 12.49
N THR A 307 -8.32 -36.56 12.12
CA THR A 307 -7.26 -37.00 13.03
C THR A 307 -6.16 -35.96 13.18
N HIS A 308 -5.89 -35.18 12.14
CA HIS A 308 -4.75 -34.27 12.12
C HIS A 308 -5.04 -32.95 11.42
N ILE A 309 -4.37 -31.91 11.94
CA ILE A 309 -4.11 -30.65 11.25
C ILE A 309 -2.63 -30.59 10.86
N ARG A 310 -2.34 -30.33 9.58
CA ARG A 310 -0.97 -30.23 9.04
C ARG A 310 -0.77 -28.89 8.38
N PHE A 311 0.32 -28.22 8.75
CA PHE A 311 0.71 -26.93 8.19
C PHE A 311 1.89 -27.10 7.23
N LEU A 312 1.82 -26.42 6.09
CA LEU A 312 2.85 -26.46 5.07
C LEU A 312 3.15 -25.05 4.54
N VAL A 313 4.40 -24.86 4.13
CA VAL A 313 4.82 -23.71 3.31
C VAL A 313 5.43 -24.24 2.04
N ASN A 314 4.96 -23.78 0.88
CA ASN A 314 5.42 -24.23 -0.44
C ASN A 314 5.37 -25.77 -0.59
N ASN A 315 4.28 -26.37 -0.08
CA ASN A 315 4.06 -27.82 -0.03
C ASN A 315 5.08 -28.61 0.83
N VAL A 316 5.90 -27.94 1.63
CA VAL A 316 6.78 -28.55 2.64
C VAL A 316 6.08 -28.51 3.99
N GLN A 317 5.73 -29.67 4.53
CA GLN A 317 5.12 -29.77 5.85
C GLN A 317 6.15 -29.45 6.94
N PHE A 318 5.77 -28.58 7.87
CA PHE A 318 6.62 -28.24 9.03
C PHE A 318 5.99 -28.60 10.37
N ARG A 319 4.67 -28.86 10.39
CA ARG A 319 3.95 -29.26 11.60
C ARG A 319 2.77 -30.18 11.26
N ALA A 320 2.58 -31.21 12.08
CA ALA A 320 1.37 -32.00 12.16
C ALA A 320 0.93 -32.05 13.63
N ILE A 321 -0.36 -31.87 13.89
CA ILE A 321 -0.95 -31.91 15.22
C ILE A 321 -2.06 -32.96 15.20
N ASP A 322 -1.96 -33.92 16.12
CA ASP A 322 -3.04 -34.88 16.40
C ASP A 322 -4.17 -34.15 17.14
N ILE A 323 -5.39 -34.28 16.63
CA ILE A 323 -6.61 -33.65 17.18
C ILE A 323 -7.64 -34.67 17.66
N THR A 324 -7.24 -35.93 17.87
CA THR A 324 -8.15 -37.02 18.27
C THR A 324 -8.54 -37.00 19.75
N ALA A 325 -7.85 -36.20 20.56
CA ALA A 325 -8.17 -36.08 21.97
C ALA A 325 -9.55 -35.45 22.17
N GLY A 326 -10.39 -36.02 23.03
CA GLY A 326 -11.78 -35.60 23.19
C GLY A 326 -11.99 -34.13 23.61
N HIS A 327 -10.97 -33.50 24.21
CA HIS A 327 -10.98 -32.08 24.58
C HIS A 327 -10.57 -31.14 23.42
N MET A 328 -10.41 -31.66 22.21
CA MET A 328 -10.07 -30.92 20.99
C MET A 328 -11.21 -30.96 19.96
N SER A 329 -12.44 -31.15 20.45
CA SER A 329 -13.67 -31.27 19.65
C SER A 329 -13.95 -30.07 18.74
N GLU A 330 -13.39 -28.91 19.09
CA GLU A 330 -13.44 -27.66 18.36
C GLU A 330 -12.88 -27.81 16.94
N PHE A 331 -11.86 -28.66 16.72
CA PHE A 331 -11.27 -28.91 15.40
C PHE A 331 -12.05 -29.94 14.57
N HIS A 332 -13.26 -30.28 15.01
CA HIS A 332 -14.24 -31.08 14.28
C HIS A 332 -15.50 -30.27 13.95
N GLN A 333 -15.43 -28.94 13.98
CA GLN A 333 -16.49 -28.02 13.53
C GLN A 333 -16.13 -27.37 12.19
N PRO A 334 -17.09 -26.73 11.48
CA PRO A 334 -16.80 -25.87 10.34
C PRO A 334 -16.15 -24.53 10.73
N TYR A 335 -15.19 -24.06 9.94
CA TYR A 335 -14.42 -22.83 10.18
C TYR A 335 -14.56 -21.85 9.02
N PHE A 336 -14.56 -20.55 9.31
CA PHE A 336 -14.50 -19.47 8.31
C PHE A 336 -13.11 -18.81 8.31
N PHE A 337 -12.68 -18.29 7.16
CA PHE A 337 -11.41 -17.57 7.01
C PHE A 337 -11.43 -16.16 7.57
N ILE A 338 -10.27 -15.73 8.05
CA ILE A 338 -9.96 -14.36 8.46
C ILE A 338 -8.60 -13.96 7.88
N PHE A 339 -8.56 -12.87 7.10
CA PHE A 339 -7.33 -12.28 6.57
C PHE A 339 -7.17 -10.86 7.11
N ASN A 340 -6.04 -10.55 7.74
CA ASN A 340 -5.77 -9.22 8.28
C ASN A 340 -4.27 -8.90 8.35
N ILE A 341 -3.99 -7.61 8.55
CA ILE A 341 -2.71 -7.14 9.08
C ILE A 341 -3.00 -6.37 10.36
N ALA A 342 -2.62 -6.90 11.51
CA ALA A 342 -2.54 -6.12 12.74
C ALA A 342 -1.28 -5.22 12.75
N VAL A 343 -1.38 -4.10 13.45
CA VAL A 343 -0.28 -3.14 13.67
C VAL A 343 -0.10 -2.98 15.17
N GLY A 344 1.07 -3.36 15.67
CA GLY A 344 1.30 -3.46 17.10
C GLY A 344 0.64 -4.68 17.74
N GLY A 345 0.75 -4.77 19.05
CA GLY A 345 0.21 -5.87 19.84
C GLY A 345 1.26 -6.50 20.76
N ASN A 346 0.79 -7.35 21.67
CA ASN A 346 1.61 -8.00 22.70
C ASN A 346 2.78 -8.79 22.11
N TRP A 347 2.54 -9.52 21.01
CA TRP A 347 3.53 -10.38 20.37
C TRP A 347 4.46 -9.65 19.39
N PRO A 348 3.95 -8.87 18.41
CA PRO A 348 4.84 -8.19 17.47
C PRO A 348 5.60 -7.03 18.12
N GLY A 349 5.09 -6.45 19.20
CA GLY A 349 5.50 -5.16 19.75
C GLY A 349 5.01 -4.01 18.87
N SER A 350 5.11 -2.78 19.36
CA SER A 350 4.68 -1.59 18.58
C SER A 350 5.60 -1.33 17.38
N PRO A 351 5.09 -0.68 16.32
CA PRO A 351 5.93 -0.01 15.34
C PRO A 351 6.90 0.99 15.98
N ASP A 352 8.08 1.13 15.41
CA ASP A 352 9.10 2.09 15.84
C ASP A 352 9.61 2.94 14.66
N GLY A 353 10.66 3.75 14.88
CA GLY A 353 11.24 4.62 13.85
C GLY A 353 11.83 3.88 12.64
N THR A 354 12.00 2.56 12.71
CA THR A 354 12.43 1.72 11.58
C THR A 354 11.26 1.19 10.76
N THR A 355 10.03 1.34 11.25
CA THR A 355 8.83 0.82 10.58
C THR A 355 8.40 1.76 9.47
N ILE A 356 8.50 1.25 8.26
CA ILE A 356 8.15 1.95 7.05
C ILE A 356 6.68 1.68 6.71
N PHE A 357 5.90 2.73 6.47
CA PHE A 357 4.52 2.64 5.99
C PHE A 357 4.38 3.23 4.57
N PRO A 358 3.39 2.79 3.77
CA PRO A 358 2.44 1.71 4.06
C PRO A 358 3.10 0.32 4.01
N GLN A 359 2.41 -0.69 4.55
CA GLN A 359 2.79 -2.10 4.44
C GLN A 359 1.63 -2.91 3.89
N GLN A 360 1.92 -3.85 2.99
CA GLN A 360 0.88 -4.60 2.29
C GLN A 360 1.07 -6.11 2.44
N MET A 361 -0.04 -6.81 2.66
CA MET A 361 -0.19 -8.24 2.40
C MET A 361 -0.93 -8.38 1.07
N ARG A 362 -0.32 -9.07 0.12
CA ARG A 362 -0.88 -9.29 -1.22
C ARG A 362 -1.21 -10.76 -1.38
N VAL A 363 -2.48 -11.09 -1.58
CA VAL A 363 -2.97 -12.47 -1.73
C VAL A 363 -3.37 -12.68 -3.18
N ASP A 364 -2.70 -13.64 -3.84
CA ASP A 364 -2.97 -14.03 -5.23
C ASP A 364 -4.23 -14.91 -5.31
N TYR A 365 -4.34 -15.89 -4.41
CA TYR A 365 -5.55 -16.71 -4.32
C TYR A 365 -5.71 -17.36 -2.95
N VAL A 366 -6.94 -17.78 -2.67
CA VAL A 366 -7.26 -18.83 -1.70
C VAL A 366 -8.05 -19.93 -2.40
N ARG A 367 -7.63 -21.19 -2.21
CA ARG A 367 -8.27 -22.36 -2.81
C ARG A 367 -8.54 -23.40 -1.74
N VAL A 368 -9.74 -23.97 -1.76
CA VAL A 368 -10.19 -24.99 -0.82
C VAL A 368 -10.59 -26.25 -1.57
N PHE A 369 -10.00 -27.35 -1.16
CA PHE A 369 -10.22 -28.67 -1.72
C PHE A 369 -10.80 -29.60 -0.66
N ARG A 370 -11.83 -30.35 -1.01
CA ARG A 370 -12.40 -31.39 -0.14
C ARG A 370 -11.86 -32.74 -0.56
N ARG A 371 -11.55 -33.61 0.41
CA ARG A 371 -11.18 -35.00 0.12
C ARG A 371 -12.39 -35.74 -0.49
N ASN A 372 -12.14 -36.55 -1.51
CA ASN A 372 -13.16 -37.31 -2.25
C ASN A 372 -13.83 -38.38 -1.39
#